data_AF-N1WQQ4-F1
#
_entry.id   AF-N1WQQ4-F1
#
_cell.length_a   1.000
_cell.length_b   1.000
_cell.length_c   1.000
_cell.angle_alpha   90.00
_cell.angle_beta   90.00
_cell.angle_gamma   90.00
#
_symmetry.space_group_name_H-M   'P 1'
#
loop_
_entity.id
_entity.type
_entity.pdbx_description
1 polymer ?
#
loop_
_entity_poly.entity_id
_entity_poly.type
_entity_poly.pdbx_seq_one_letter_code
_entity_poly.pdbx_strand_id
1 'polypeptide(L)'
;MPGSSRTDAHKTFADLYRKQRSPEHQEQIDEVIQKSNDIFIRIDLMKKVDEEFEKKRQEENKKSEEEDKSKKSSDKTSAPTKPAARPARKPDAGIGFLANLFGGNPAINKFARESGTIDVGFLGRKLQVSSGVHNLFKFLKEDQIIATIQALRFCEQQGWRYWKPLVYNVVLNFNKLLNSVITLDSLFIDQISPEIFLNRATKLELYYARHLSRGDCKDIVMTEVPELIRKDEKLVPKMPQIMAGLSYGLNLEDGKPKMSDSIRAFHIVATKRMITWDEIVQQLNVPPINETKFQGSPDIIKEVETTLLRLADDIQTRLNRKEELQNLRERYFKIDDKGRMNFDFLNLIVDDYFENHVPENMQSASLKSSFKGTPHKLMYLLLRDFQASFAPILEGTVKVGSKNQSRDVIIMLPGLFKSDIEQINNLLRLLDAFNKKYPSFQYSFATYNEHTTSTVGVEDQITQNLLKLLGDAAAFMGKFAEKINILVENHLLAKQYEASGKLNERVLVSKEKVIEEIKILHRFIPYCDSTIVSGNRLNGKTLDFTFLEMTKLFYNYAVIYKDKTTITKLTLHKKIDAELGSLLKEYERLAGKSYDTKRTEET
;
A
#
# COMPACT_ATOMS: atom_id res chain seq x y z
N MET A 1 -31.02 -8.20 -8.86
CA MET A 1 -31.95 -9.15 -8.19
C MET A 1 -31.15 -10.09 -7.30
N PRO A 2 -31.68 -10.48 -6.12
CA PRO A 2 -31.05 -11.51 -5.30
C PRO A 2 -31.08 -12.84 -6.06
N GLY A 3 -29.98 -13.59 -6.02
CA GLY A 3 -29.87 -14.87 -6.71
C GLY A 3 -30.85 -15.88 -6.12
N SER A 4 -32.00 -16.03 -6.77
CA SER A 4 -32.92 -17.15 -6.52
C SER A 4 -32.15 -18.45 -6.74
N SER A 5 -32.15 -19.34 -5.74
CA SER A 5 -31.49 -20.63 -5.86
C SER A 5 -32.13 -21.42 -7.02
N ARG A 6 -31.37 -22.30 -7.69
CA ARG A 6 -31.90 -23.11 -8.80
C ARG A 6 -33.18 -23.87 -8.39
N THR A 7 -33.25 -24.29 -7.12
CA THR A 7 -34.43 -24.91 -6.50
C THR A 7 -35.65 -23.98 -6.45
N ASP A 8 -35.46 -22.71 -6.08
CA ASP A 8 -36.53 -21.71 -6.06
C ASP A 8 -37.00 -21.35 -7.48
N ALA A 9 -36.08 -21.37 -8.46
CA ALA A 9 -36.41 -21.21 -9.87
C ALA A 9 -37.27 -22.38 -10.37
N HIS A 10 -36.94 -23.63 -10.03
CA HIS A 10 -37.77 -24.79 -10.35
C HIS A 10 -39.17 -24.70 -9.75
N LYS A 11 -39.30 -24.20 -8.52
CA LYS A 11 -40.59 -23.95 -7.89
C LYS A 11 -41.37 -22.85 -8.61
N THR A 12 -40.73 -21.71 -8.87
CA THR A 12 -41.33 -20.58 -9.58
C THR A 12 -41.79 -20.96 -10.98
N PHE A 13 -41.00 -21.77 -11.70
CA PHE A 13 -41.36 -22.32 -13.01
C PHE A 13 -42.60 -23.22 -12.92
N ALA A 14 -42.64 -24.15 -11.96
CA ALA A 14 -43.78 -25.04 -11.76
C ALA A 14 -45.06 -24.27 -11.39
N ASP A 15 -44.95 -23.24 -10.55
CA ASP A 15 -46.08 -22.39 -10.15
C ASP A 15 -46.60 -21.58 -11.35
N LEU A 16 -45.72 -21.00 -12.16
CA LEU A 16 -46.10 -20.32 -13.41
C LEU A 16 -46.72 -21.27 -14.42
N TYR A 17 -46.25 -22.52 -14.51
CA TYR A 17 -46.77 -23.49 -15.48
C TYR A 17 -48.16 -24.00 -15.08
N ARG A 18 -48.45 -24.06 -13.78
CA ARG A 18 -49.76 -24.47 -13.23
C ARG A 18 -50.81 -23.37 -13.26
N LYS A 19 -50.45 -22.12 -13.59
CA LYS A 19 -51.41 -21.01 -13.70
C LYS A 19 -52.47 -21.37 -14.76
N GLN A 20 -53.76 -21.28 -14.40
CA GLN A 20 -54.85 -21.58 -15.33
C GLN A 20 -54.90 -20.54 -16.47
N ARG A 21 -54.88 -21.01 -17.72
CA ARG A 21 -54.89 -20.21 -18.95
C ARG A 21 -55.88 -20.79 -19.95
N SER A 22 -56.27 -20.02 -20.98
CA SER A 22 -57.01 -20.56 -22.12
C SER A 22 -56.13 -21.52 -22.93
N PRO A 23 -56.71 -22.45 -23.72
CA PRO A 23 -55.94 -23.43 -24.50
C PRO A 23 -54.90 -22.78 -25.43
N GLU A 24 -55.28 -21.73 -26.15
CA GLU A 24 -54.40 -21.00 -27.07
C GLU A 24 -53.25 -20.28 -26.34
N HIS A 25 -53.50 -19.75 -25.14
CA HIS A 25 -52.46 -19.11 -24.33
C HIS A 25 -51.50 -20.15 -23.74
N GLN A 26 -52.01 -21.32 -23.33
CA GLN A 26 -51.15 -22.41 -22.86
C GLN A 26 -50.27 -22.98 -23.97
N GLU A 27 -50.78 -23.08 -25.21
CA GLU A 27 -49.97 -23.51 -26.37
C GLU A 27 -48.80 -22.55 -26.64
N GLN A 28 -49.03 -21.23 -26.52
CA GLN A 28 -47.95 -20.23 -26.64
C GLN A 28 -46.92 -20.35 -25.52
N ILE A 29 -47.35 -20.63 -24.29
CA ILE A 29 -46.46 -20.91 -23.16
C ILE A 29 -45.61 -22.15 -23.45
N ASP A 30 -46.22 -23.23 -23.92
CA ASP A 30 -45.55 -24.49 -24.23
C ASP A 30 -44.53 -24.33 -25.38
N GLU A 31 -44.86 -23.53 -26.39
CA GLU A 31 -43.95 -23.22 -27.50
C GLU A 31 -42.74 -22.39 -27.05
N VAL A 32 -42.92 -21.38 -26.18
CA VAL A 32 -41.79 -20.53 -25.75
C VAL A 32 -40.87 -21.23 -24.76
N ILE A 33 -41.35 -22.14 -23.91
CA ILE A 33 -40.48 -22.86 -22.98
C ILE A 33 -39.60 -23.91 -23.69
N GLN A 34 -40.00 -24.36 -24.87
CA GLN A 34 -39.19 -25.26 -25.71
C GLN A 34 -38.02 -24.54 -26.39
N LYS A 35 -38.03 -23.19 -26.44
CA LYS A 35 -36.98 -22.38 -27.08
C LYS A 35 -35.69 -22.27 -26.28
N SER A 36 -35.68 -22.68 -25.00
CA SER A 36 -34.51 -22.63 -24.14
C SER A 36 -34.45 -23.82 -23.19
N ASN A 37 -33.26 -24.25 -22.78
CA ASN A 37 -33.07 -25.27 -21.74
C ASN A 37 -32.75 -24.67 -20.35
N ASP A 38 -32.54 -23.36 -20.25
CA ASP A 38 -32.30 -22.68 -18.96
C ASP A 38 -33.62 -22.32 -18.30
N ILE A 39 -33.80 -22.79 -17.06
CA ILE A 39 -35.03 -22.56 -16.30
C ILE A 39 -35.32 -21.10 -16.00
N PHE A 40 -34.28 -20.28 -15.78
CA PHE A 40 -34.49 -18.86 -15.53
C PHE A 40 -35.00 -18.17 -16.79
N ILE A 41 -34.52 -18.58 -17.97
CA ILE A 41 -34.97 -18.04 -19.26
C ILE A 41 -36.42 -18.46 -19.52
N ARG A 42 -36.76 -19.72 -19.26
CA ARG A 42 -38.14 -20.21 -19.37
C ARG A 42 -39.11 -19.41 -18.48
N ILE A 43 -38.74 -19.14 -17.23
CA ILE A 43 -39.54 -18.31 -16.32
C ILE A 43 -39.80 -16.91 -16.90
N ASP A 44 -38.76 -16.26 -17.43
CA ASP A 44 -38.88 -14.92 -18.00
C ASP A 44 -39.74 -14.91 -19.28
N LEU A 45 -39.60 -15.93 -20.14
CA LEU A 45 -40.44 -16.11 -21.33
C LEU A 45 -41.92 -16.31 -20.97
N MET A 46 -42.21 -17.14 -19.96
CA MET A 46 -43.57 -17.38 -19.51
C MET A 46 -44.23 -16.11 -18.98
N LYS A 47 -43.51 -15.34 -18.15
CA LYS A 47 -43.99 -14.05 -17.65
C LYS A 47 -44.27 -13.07 -18.79
N LYS A 48 -43.40 -13.03 -19.80
CA LYS A 48 -43.59 -12.16 -20.95
C LYS A 48 -44.84 -12.51 -21.76
N VAL A 49 -45.09 -13.79 -22.02
CA VAL A 49 -46.31 -14.24 -22.71
C VAL A 49 -47.55 -13.89 -21.89
N ASP A 50 -47.51 -14.11 -20.56
CA ASP A 50 -48.60 -13.70 -19.65
C ASP A 50 -48.88 -12.18 -19.73
N GLU A 51 -47.84 -11.35 -19.70
CA GLU A 51 -47.96 -9.88 -19.79
C GLU A 51 -48.49 -9.40 -21.16
N GLU A 52 -48.04 -10.03 -22.26
CA GLU A 52 -48.53 -9.71 -23.61
C GLU A 52 -50.00 -10.10 -23.79
N PHE A 53 -50.41 -11.24 -23.20
CA PHE A 53 -51.80 -11.69 -23.23
C PHE A 53 -52.71 -10.76 -22.41
N GLU A 54 -52.27 -10.33 -21.22
CA GLU A 54 -53.02 -9.38 -20.40
C GLU A 54 -53.15 -8.01 -21.09
N LYS A 55 -52.10 -7.52 -21.75
CA LYS A 55 -52.15 -6.28 -22.55
C LYS A 55 -53.12 -6.38 -23.72
N LYS A 56 -53.07 -7.47 -24.49
CA LYS A 56 -54.01 -7.70 -25.61
C LYS A 56 -55.46 -7.74 -25.13
N ARG A 57 -55.74 -8.44 -24.02
CA ARG A 57 -57.09 -8.51 -23.44
C ARG A 57 -57.59 -7.14 -22.96
N GLN A 58 -56.71 -6.31 -22.40
CA GLN A 58 -57.06 -4.93 -22.01
C GLN A 58 -57.32 -4.02 -23.22
N GLU A 59 -56.59 -4.21 -24.33
CA GLU A 59 -56.80 -3.47 -25.58
C GLU A 59 -58.07 -3.91 -26.33
N GLU A 60 -58.39 -5.20 -26.33
CA GLU A 60 -59.63 -5.75 -26.91
C GLU A 60 -60.87 -5.32 -26.12
N ASN A 61 -60.79 -5.31 -24.78
CA ASN A 61 -61.88 -4.81 -23.94
C ASN A 61 -62.14 -3.31 -24.17
N LYS A 62 -61.08 -2.50 -24.39
CA LYS A 62 -61.23 -1.07 -24.74
C LYS A 62 -61.86 -0.84 -26.12
N LYS A 63 -61.53 -1.66 -27.13
CA LYS A 63 -62.16 -1.58 -28.46
C LYS A 63 -63.62 -2.02 -28.44
N SER A 64 -63.96 -3.01 -27.60
CA SER A 64 -65.32 -3.50 -27.44
C SER A 64 -66.24 -2.45 -26.79
N GLU A 65 -65.70 -1.59 -25.91
CA GLU A 65 -66.44 -0.46 -25.33
C GLU A 65 -66.62 0.74 -26.29
N GLU A 66 -65.75 0.92 -27.30
CA GLU A 66 -65.88 1.98 -28.32
C GLU A 66 -66.80 1.60 -29.49
N GLU A 67 -66.89 0.31 -29.87
CA GLU A 67 -67.80 -0.17 -30.93
C GLU A 67 -69.28 -0.20 -30.49
N ASP A 68 -69.57 -0.31 -29.19
CA ASP A 68 -70.95 -0.30 -28.68
C ASP A 68 -71.54 1.12 -28.54
N LYS A 69 -70.71 2.17 -28.65
CA LYS A 69 -71.15 3.59 -28.68
C LYS A 69 -71.36 4.17 -30.09
N SER A 70 -71.01 3.45 -31.15
CA SER A 70 -71.03 3.96 -32.54
C SER A 70 -72.12 3.36 -33.44
N LYS A 71 -73.11 2.65 -32.89
CA LYS A 71 -74.35 2.25 -33.61
C LYS A 71 -75.55 3.15 -33.28
N LYS A 72 -75.45 4.45 -33.54
CA LYS A 72 -76.62 5.33 -33.72
C LYS A 72 -76.22 6.65 -34.40
N SER A 73 -76.15 6.63 -35.73
CA SER A 73 -76.50 7.74 -36.65
C SER A 73 -75.72 7.61 -37.96
N SER A 74 -76.43 7.40 -39.06
CA SER A 74 -76.25 8.15 -40.31
C SER A 74 -77.17 7.56 -41.37
N ASP A 75 -78.24 8.29 -41.63
CA ASP A 75 -79.09 8.13 -42.81
C ASP A 75 -78.63 9.17 -43.84
N LYS A 76 -78.43 8.72 -45.09
CA LYS A 76 -78.50 9.42 -46.39
C LYS A 76 -77.88 10.83 -46.56
N THR A 77 -77.00 10.96 -47.55
CA THR A 77 -77.37 11.47 -48.90
C THR A 77 -76.18 11.47 -49.88
N SER A 78 -76.53 11.39 -51.16
CA SER A 78 -75.70 11.06 -52.32
C SER A 78 -75.63 12.20 -53.34
N ALA A 79 -74.53 12.19 -54.13
CA ALA A 79 -74.34 12.73 -55.50
C ALA A 79 -73.66 14.12 -55.67
N PRO A 80 -73.10 14.47 -56.87
CA PRO A 80 -71.96 13.82 -57.55
C PRO A 80 -70.97 14.79 -58.28
N THR A 81 -69.78 14.28 -58.67
CA THR A 81 -68.93 14.67 -59.87
C THR A 81 -68.29 16.09 -59.91
N LYS A 82 -67.05 16.38 -60.39
CA LYS A 82 -66.27 15.94 -61.58
C LYS A 82 -64.81 16.56 -61.49
N PRO A 83 -63.88 16.50 -62.49
CA PRO A 83 -62.56 15.90 -62.30
C PRO A 83 -61.32 16.76 -62.69
N ALA A 84 -60.14 16.12 -62.55
CA ALA A 84 -58.92 16.24 -63.36
C ALA A 84 -57.87 17.34 -63.04
N ALA A 85 -56.62 16.91 -62.82
CA ALA A 85 -55.52 17.10 -63.78
C ALA A 85 -54.26 16.27 -63.41
N ARG A 86 -53.72 15.55 -64.40
CA ARG A 86 -52.33 15.06 -64.47
C ARG A 86 -51.56 15.96 -65.44
N PRO A 87 -50.24 16.10 -65.26
CA PRO A 87 -49.31 15.69 -66.33
C PRO A 87 -48.18 14.83 -65.72
N ALA A 88 -47.89 13.62 -66.21
CA ALA A 88 -47.18 13.22 -67.45
C ALA A 88 -45.66 12.99 -67.25
N ARG A 89 -45.28 11.69 -67.37
CA ARG A 89 -44.02 11.07 -67.87
C ARG A 89 -42.69 11.16 -67.07
N LYS A 90 -42.39 10.04 -66.36
CA LYS A 90 -41.20 9.12 -66.35
C LYS A 90 -39.83 9.62 -66.89
N PRO A 91 -38.67 9.18 -66.33
CA PRO A 91 -38.34 7.75 -66.19
C PRO A 91 -37.59 7.29 -64.90
N ASP A 92 -37.75 6.00 -64.63
CA ASP A 92 -36.87 5.06 -63.91
C ASP A 92 -36.11 5.54 -62.66
N ALA A 93 -36.77 5.41 -61.51
CA ALA A 93 -36.13 5.07 -60.25
C ALA A 93 -37.02 4.09 -59.49
N GLY A 94 -36.71 2.80 -59.63
CA GLY A 94 -37.36 1.75 -58.87
C GLY A 94 -37.15 1.94 -57.37
N ILE A 95 -38.23 1.75 -56.61
CA ILE A 95 -38.23 1.43 -55.17
C ILE A 95 -37.74 2.57 -54.25
N GLY A 96 -38.47 3.69 -54.18
CA GLY A 96 -38.19 4.75 -53.20
C GLY A 96 -39.40 5.42 -52.55
N PHE A 97 -40.54 5.46 -53.23
CA PHE A 97 -41.68 6.28 -52.78
C PHE A 97 -42.67 5.53 -51.88
N LEU A 98 -42.87 4.22 -52.08
CA LEU A 98 -43.78 3.41 -51.25
C LEU A 98 -43.18 3.01 -49.88
N ALA A 99 -41.87 3.08 -49.71
CA ALA A 99 -41.21 2.83 -48.41
C ALA A 99 -41.33 4.04 -47.45
N ASN A 100 -41.44 5.26 -47.98
CA ASN A 100 -41.56 6.48 -47.17
C ASN A 100 -43.00 6.82 -46.76
N LEU A 101 -44.01 6.26 -47.43
CA LEU A 101 -45.42 6.45 -47.08
C LEU A 101 -45.98 5.38 -46.13
N PHE A 102 -45.26 4.26 -45.93
CA PHE A 102 -45.74 3.14 -45.11
C PHE A 102 -44.75 2.67 -44.03
N GLY A 103 -44.20 3.61 -43.25
CA GLY A 103 -44.02 3.38 -41.80
C GLY A 103 -42.70 2.79 -41.28
N GLY A 104 -41.56 3.06 -41.90
CA GLY A 104 -40.24 2.78 -41.30
C GLY A 104 -39.53 4.07 -40.87
N ASN A 105 -38.95 4.12 -39.67
CA ASN A 105 -38.15 5.27 -39.21
C ASN A 105 -36.84 5.38 -40.05
N PRO A 106 -36.62 6.46 -40.83
CA PRO A 106 -35.47 6.58 -41.73
C PRO A 106 -34.11 6.51 -41.03
N ALA A 107 -34.03 7.00 -39.79
CA ALA A 107 -32.80 6.95 -38.99
C ALA A 107 -32.44 5.52 -38.58
N ILE A 108 -33.44 4.69 -38.23
CA ILE A 108 -33.26 3.28 -37.90
C ILE A 108 -32.82 2.49 -39.15
N ASN A 109 -33.43 2.77 -40.30
CA ASN A 109 -33.05 2.11 -41.57
C ASN A 109 -31.62 2.45 -42.01
N LYS A 110 -31.20 3.70 -41.81
CA LYS A 110 -29.81 4.13 -42.07
C LYS A 110 -28.84 3.41 -41.12
N PHE A 111 -29.13 3.43 -39.82
CA PHE A 111 -28.33 2.73 -38.80
C PHE A 111 -28.20 1.24 -39.12
N ALA A 112 -29.32 0.55 -39.39
CA ALA A 112 -29.34 -0.88 -39.73
C ALA A 112 -28.42 -1.23 -40.91
N ARG A 113 -28.39 -0.39 -41.95
CA ARG A 113 -27.51 -0.57 -43.12
C ARG A 113 -26.03 -0.33 -42.78
N GLU A 114 -25.75 0.71 -42.00
CA GLU A 114 -24.40 1.12 -41.63
C GLU A 114 -23.75 0.15 -40.63
N SER A 115 -24.50 -0.31 -39.63
CA SER A 115 -24.02 -1.20 -38.57
C SER A 115 -24.13 -2.68 -38.91
N GLY A 116 -25.13 -3.08 -39.71
CA GLY A 116 -25.46 -4.49 -39.95
C GLY A 116 -26.05 -5.19 -38.72
N THR A 117 -26.58 -4.45 -37.75
CA THR A 117 -27.05 -5.01 -36.46
C THR A 117 -28.54 -5.25 -36.37
N ILE A 118 -29.35 -4.73 -37.31
CA ILE A 118 -30.81 -4.86 -37.33
C ILE A 118 -31.26 -5.36 -38.72
N ASP A 119 -32.05 -6.41 -38.74
CA ASP A 119 -32.77 -6.86 -39.92
C ASP A 119 -34.12 -6.12 -39.98
N VAL A 120 -34.34 -5.40 -41.09
CA VAL A 120 -35.54 -4.60 -41.32
C VAL A 120 -36.48 -5.37 -42.25
N GLY A 121 -37.60 -5.87 -41.71
CA GLY A 121 -38.61 -6.62 -42.46
C GLY A 121 -39.43 -5.76 -43.43
N PHE A 122 -40.38 -6.39 -44.14
CA PHE A 122 -41.20 -5.74 -45.18
C PHE A 122 -41.82 -4.41 -44.69
N LEU A 123 -41.59 -3.33 -45.46
CA LEU A 123 -41.99 -1.94 -45.18
C LEU A 123 -41.47 -1.34 -43.85
N GLY A 124 -40.42 -1.90 -43.24
CA GLY A 124 -39.83 -1.35 -42.02
C GLY A 124 -40.62 -1.61 -40.74
N ARG A 125 -41.63 -2.47 -40.79
CA ARG A 125 -42.59 -2.70 -39.69
C ARG A 125 -42.14 -3.77 -38.69
N LYS A 126 -41.23 -4.67 -39.09
CA LYS A 126 -40.69 -5.73 -38.23
C LYS A 126 -39.19 -5.51 -38.08
N LEU A 127 -38.77 -5.00 -36.93
CA LEU A 127 -37.37 -4.85 -36.56
C LEU A 127 -36.95 -6.10 -35.78
N GLN A 128 -35.86 -6.73 -36.20
CA GLN A 128 -35.25 -7.84 -35.46
C GLN A 128 -33.75 -7.61 -35.37
N VAL A 129 -33.12 -8.08 -34.29
CA VAL A 129 -31.66 -8.03 -34.18
C VAL A 129 -31.07 -9.01 -35.19
N SER A 130 -30.09 -8.56 -35.97
CA SER A 130 -29.51 -9.37 -37.05
C SER A 130 -28.77 -10.59 -36.52
N SER A 131 -28.80 -11.68 -37.28
CA SER A 131 -28.01 -12.89 -36.98
C SER A 131 -26.50 -12.60 -36.92
N GLY A 132 -26.01 -11.57 -37.63
CA GLY A 132 -24.62 -11.12 -37.56
C GLY A 132 -24.17 -10.65 -36.18
N VAL A 133 -25.08 -10.16 -35.33
CA VAL A 133 -24.79 -9.79 -33.93
C VAL A 133 -24.43 -11.02 -33.09
N HIS A 134 -24.98 -12.19 -33.44
CA HIS A 134 -24.74 -13.43 -32.72
C HIS A 134 -23.31 -13.94 -32.94
N ASN A 135 -22.72 -13.61 -34.09
CA ASN A 135 -21.35 -14.01 -34.43
C ASN A 135 -20.31 -13.27 -33.58
N LEU A 136 -20.64 -12.13 -32.98
CA LEU A 136 -19.75 -11.47 -32.03
C LEU A 136 -19.47 -12.37 -30.82
N PHE A 137 -20.45 -13.14 -30.36
CA PHE A 137 -20.33 -13.92 -29.11
C PHE A 137 -19.75 -15.33 -29.32
N LYS A 138 -19.75 -15.84 -30.56
CA LYS A 138 -19.31 -17.20 -30.92
C LYS A 138 -17.82 -17.33 -31.29
N PHE A 139 -17.02 -16.28 -31.10
CA PHE A 139 -15.69 -16.22 -31.70
C PHE A 139 -14.58 -16.93 -30.90
N LEU A 140 -14.76 -17.10 -29.58
CA LEU A 140 -13.76 -17.74 -28.72
C LEU A 140 -14.01 -19.24 -28.56
N LYS A 141 -12.93 -20.01 -28.65
CA LYS A 141 -12.94 -21.44 -28.30
C LYS A 141 -12.99 -21.61 -26.77
N GLU A 142 -13.54 -22.73 -26.32
CA GLU A 142 -13.69 -23.03 -24.89
C GLU A 142 -12.34 -23.02 -24.14
N ASP A 143 -11.27 -23.55 -24.74
CA ASP A 143 -9.93 -23.54 -24.17
C ASP A 143 -9.35 -22.12 -24.01
N GLN A 144 -9.63 -21.23 -24.97
CA GLN A 144 -9.26 -19.81 -24.91
C GLN A 144 -10.03 -19.08 -23.81
N ILE A 145 -11.34 -19.34 -23.69
CA ILE A 145 -12.19 -18.79 -22.63
C ILE A 145 -11.67 -19.21 -21.27
N ILE A 146 -11.45 -20.51 -21.05
CA ILE A 146 -10.99 -21.06 -19.78
C ILE A 146 -9.64 -20.47 -19.40
N ALA A 147 -8.67 -20.48 -20.32
CA ALA A 147 -7.33 -19.96 -20.05
C ALA A 147 -7.36 -18.47 -19.70
N THR A 148 -8.13 -17.66 -20.44
CA THR A 148 -8.22 -16.21 -20.22
C THR A 148 -8.91 -15.88 -18.91
N ILE A 149 -10.02 -16.56 -18.56
CA ILE A 149 -10.68 -16.38 -17.26
C ILE A 149 -9.73 -16.76 -16.11
N GLN A 150 -9.02 -17.89 -16.22
CA GLN A 150 -8.05 -18.31 -15.21
C GLN A 150 -6.97 -17.24 -15.01
N ALA A 151 -6.45 -16.67 -16.09
CA ALA A 151 -5.44 -15.63 -16.04
C ALA A 151 -5.96 -14.31 -15.43
N LEU A 152 -7.17 -13.87 -15.79
CA LEU A 152 -7.76 -12.66 -15.23
C LEU A 152 -8.14 -12.83 -13.75
N ARG A 153 -8.56 -14.02 -13.32
CA ARG A 153 -8.76 -14.34 -11.89
C ARG A 153 -7.44 -14.30 -11.12
N PHE A 154 -6.37 -14.84 -11.68
CA PHE A 154 -5.04 -14.73 -11.09
C PHE A 154 -4.61 -13.26 -10.94
N CYS A 155 -4.85 -12.45 -11.97
CA CYS A 155 -4.60 -11.00 -11.92
C CYS A 155 -5.45 -10.28 -10.87
N GLU A 156 -6.71 -10.65 -10.70
CA GLU A 156 -7.57 -10.11 -9.64
C GLU A 156 -7.04 -10.47 -8.24
N GLN A 157 -6.51 -11.68 -8.06
CA GLN A 157 -6.00 -12.15 -6.77
C GLN A 157 -4.62 -11.58 -6.44
N GLN A 158 -3.72 -11.48 -7.43
CA GLN A 158 -2.31 -11.15 -7.20
C GLN A 158 -1.92 -9.75 -7.69
N GLY A 159 -2.70 -9.14 -8.57
CA GLY A 159 -2.34 -7.89 -9.24
C GLY A 159 -2.09 -6.74 -8.28
N TRP A 160 -2.81 -6.68 -7.15
CA TRP A 160 -2.63 -5.62 -6.14
C TRP A 160 -1.21 -5.58 -5.54
N ARG A 161 -0.51 -6.71 -5.54
CA ARG A 161 0.87 -6.82 -5.04
C ARG A 161 1.90 -6.17 -5.95
N TYR A 162 1.55 -5.90 -7.22
CA TYR A 162 2.47 -5.39 -8.22
C TYR A 162 2.03 -4.05 -8.80
N TRP A 163 0.73 -3.86 -8.93
CA TRP A 163 0.16 -2.74 -9.66
C TRP A 163 -0.29 -1.60 -8.75
N LYS A 164 -0.33 -0.39 -9.30
CA LYS A 164 -1.06 0.73 -8.71
C LYS A 164 -2.57 0.50 -8.81
N PRO A 165 -3.40 1.18 -7.99
CA PRO A 165 -4.85 1.01 -8.01
C PRO A 165 -5.49 1.16 -9.40
N LEU A 166 -5.04 2.14 -10.19
CA LEU A 166 -5.53 2.34 -11.56
C LEU A 166 -5.38 1.09 -12.44
N VAL A 167 -4.17 0.56 -12.56
CA VAL A 167 -3.88 -0.62 -13.40
C VAL A 167 -4.70 -1.81 -12.93
N TYR A 168 -4.74 -2.06 -11.61
CA TYR A 168 -5.55 -3.14 -11.04
C TYR A 168 -7.04 -2.99 -11.39
N ASN A 169 -7.60 -1.79 -11.25
CA ASN A 169 -9.01 -1.55 -11.48
C ASN A 169 -9.39 -1.61 -12.98
N VAL A 170 -8.48 -1.23 -13.89
CA VAL A 170 -8.66 -1.41 -15.33
C VAL A 170 -8.74 -2.90 -15.68
N VAL A 171 -7.77 -3.70 -15.21
CA VAL A 171 -7.76 -5.15 -15.44
C VAL A 171 -8.98 -5.82 -14.80
N LEU A 172 -9.38 -5.40 -13.60
CA LEU A 172 -10.57 -5.92 -12.93
C LEU A 172 -11.86 -5.57 -13.69
N ASN A 173 -11.98 -4.34 -14.21
CA ASN A 173 -13.12 -3.95 -15.05
C ASN A 173 -13.17 -4.81 -16.32
N PHE A 174 -12.02 -5.05 -16.97
CA PHE A 174 -11.92 -5.91 -18.14
C PHE A 174 -12.28 -7.37 -17.81
N ASN A 175 -11.83 -7.91 -16.67
CA ASN A 175 -12.24 -9.23 -16.18
C ASN A 175 -13.77 -9.33 -16.06
N LYS A 176 -14.40 -8.34 -15.43
CA LYS A 176 -15.86 -8.30 -15.27
C LYS A 176 -16.60 -8.15 -16.60
N LEU A 177 -16.05 -7.36 -17.54
CA LEU A 177 -16.56 -7.24 -18.91
C LEU A 177 -16.54 -8.60 -19.62
N LEU A 178 -15.38 -9.26 -19.68
CA LEU A 178 -15.22 -10.52 -20.41
C LEU A 178 -16.09 -11.64 -19.83
N ASN A 179 -16.16 -11.76 -18.49
CA ASN A 179 -17.08 -12.70 -17.86
C ASN A 179 -18.55 -12.39 -18.22
N SER A 180 -18.94 -11.10 -18.27
CA SER A 180 -20.29 -10.72 -18.65
C SER A 180 -20.61 -11.10 -20.10
N VAL A 181 -19.67 -10.92 -21.04
CA VAL A 181 -19.81 -11.37 -22.44
C VAL A 181 -20.07 -12.87 -22.49
N ILE A 182 -19.24 -13.66 -21.80
CA ILE A 182 -19.31 -15.13 -21.83
C ILE A 182 -20.61 -15.65 -21.22
N THR A 183 -21.07 -15.04 -20.12
CA THR A 183 -22.34 -15.46 -19.48
C THR A 183 -23.58 -15.20 -20.32
N LEU A 184 -23.50 -14.29 -21.30
CA LEU A 184 -24.62 -13.94 -22.17
C LEU A 184 -24.64 -14.76 -23.46
N ASP A 185 -23.59 -15.53 -23.77
CA ASP A 185 -23.49 -16.34 -25.00
C ASP A 185 -24.69 -17.30 -25.17
N SER A 186 -25.14 -17.93 -24.09
CA SER A 186 -26.33 -18.80 -24.09
C SER A 186 -27.62 -18.06 -24.46
N LEU A 187 -27.73 -16.76 -24.17
CA LEU A 187 -28.93 -15.97 -24.45
C LEU A 187 -29.10 -15.66 -25.95
N PHE A 188 -28.00 -15.62 -26.70
CA PHE A 188 -28.03 -15.40 -28.14
C PHE A 188 -28.45 -16.66 -28.90
N ILE A 189 -28.12 -17.84 -28.38
CA ILE A 189 -28.46 -19.13 -29.03
C ILE A 189 -29.98 -19.35 -29.08
N ASP A 190 -30.71 -18.88 -28.07
CA ASP A 190 -32.12 -19.18 -27.86
C ASP A 190 -33.09 -18.15 -28.51
N GLN A 191 -32.60 -17.24 -29.36
CA GLN A 191 -33.39 -16.17 -30.02
C GLN A 191 -34.31 -15.38 -29.06
N ILE A 192 -33.78 -15.09 -27.88
CA ILE A 192 -34.54 -14.46 -26.79
C ILE A 192 -34.94 -13.04 -27.17
N SER A 193 -36.10 -12.59 -26.67
CA SER A 193 -36.58 -11.25 -26.97
C SER A 193 -35.63 -10.15 -26.46
N PRO A 194 -35.51 -9.03 -27.20
CA PRO A 194 -34.59 -7.94 -26.87
C PRO A 194 -34.72 -7.38 -25.44
N GLU A 195 -35.91 -7.34 -24.87
CA GLU A 195 -36.14 -6.82 -23.52
C GLU A 195 -35.52 -7.73 -22.45
N ILE A 196 -35.62 -9.05 -22.62
CA ILE A 196 -35.00 -10.02 -21.70
C ILE A 196 -33.48 -9.95 -21.81
N PHE A 197 -32.95 -9.75 -23.03
CA PHE A 197 -31.51 -9.53 -23.22
C PHE A 197 -31.03 -8.30 -22.45
N LEU A 198 -31.66 -7.13 -22.66
CA LEU A 198 -31.27 -5.88 -21.99
C LEU A 198 -31.34 -5.98 -20.46
N ASN A 199 -32.38 -6.63 -19.93
CA ASN A 199 -32.51 -6.87 -18.49
C ASN A 199 -31.36 -7.69 -17.90
N ARG A 200 -30.77 -8.61 -18.69
CA ARG A 200 -29.63 -9.43 -18.27
C ARG A 200 -28.28 -8.81 -18.63
N ALA A 201 -28.22 -7.97 -19.66
CA ALA A 201 -27.01 -7.37 -20.19
C ALA A 201 -26.56 -6.09 -19.45
N THR A 202 -27.33 -5.56 -18.50
CA THR A 202 -26.99 -4.30 -17.81
C THR A 202 -25.56 -4.25 -17.26
N LYS A 203 -25.03 -5.36 -16.72
CA LYS A 203 -23.64 -5.45 -16.25
C LYS A 203 -22.63 -5.35 -17.40
N LEU A 204 -22.90 -6.04 -18.51
CA LEU A 204 -22.10 -5.95 -19.74
C LEU A 204 -22.03 -4.49 -20.20
N GLU A 205 -23.19 -3.84 -20.34
CA GLU A 205 -23.28 -2.46 -20.83
C GLU A 205 -22.47 -1.50 -19.94
N LEU A 206 -22.58 -1.65 -18.61
CA LEU A 206 -21.84 -0.84 -17.65
C LEU A 206 -20.33 -1.05 -17.74
N TYR A 207 -19.83 -2.29 -17.75
CA TYR A 207 -18.38 -2.54 -17.82
C TYR A 207 -17.79 -2.17 -19.18
N TYR A 208 -18.58 -2.32 -20.24
CA TYR A 208 -18.18 -1.96 -21.60
C TYR A 208 -18.11 -0.43 -21.76
N ALA A 209 -19.10 0.30 -21.24
CA ALA A 209 -19.05 1.77 -21.19
C ALA A 209 -17.84 2.28 -20.40
N ARG A 210 -17.50 1.67 -19.26
CA ARG A 210 -16.27 2.00 -18.51
C ARG A 210 -14.99 1.68 -19.26
N HIS A 211 -15.01 0.61 -20.07
CA HIS A 211 -13.86 0.24 -20.89
C HIS A 211 -13.62 1.29 -21.99
N LEU A 212 -14.69 1.72 -22.68
CA LEU A 212 -14.63 2.72 -23.75
C LEU A 212 -14.35 4.15 -23.25
N SER A 213 -14.66 4.47 -22.00
CA SER A 213 -14.44 5.82 -21.45
C SER A 213 -12.96 6.18 -21.25
N ARG A 214 -12.05 5.21 -21.43
CA ARG A 214 -10.60 5.38 -21.26
C ARG A 214 -9.83 4.86 -22.47
N GLY A 215 -9.00 5.72 -23.06
CA GLY A 215 -8.17 5.37 -24.23
C GLY A 215 -7.00 4.44 -23.91
N ASP A 216 -6.51 4.42 -22.66
CA ASP A 216 -5.35 3.63 -22.22
C ASP A 216 -5.70 2.20 -21.77
N CYS A 217 -6.99 1.84 -21.71
CA CYS A 217 -7.44 0.52 -21.27
C CYS A 217 -6.79 -0.63 -22.04
N LYS A 218 -6.71 -0.50 -23.38
CA LYS A 218 -6.16 -1.52 -24.27
C LYS A 218 -4.68 -1.76 -23.98
N ASP A 219 -3.91 -0.69 -23.85
CA ASP A 219 -2.47 -0.74 -23.61
C ASP A 219 -2.15 -1.31 -22.22
N ILE A 220 -2.89 -0.89 -21.19
CA ILE A 220 -2.75 -1.43 -19.83
C ILE A 220 -3.00 -2.94 -19.83
N VAL A 221 -4.11 -3.41 -20.40
CA VAL A 221 -4.44 -4.84 -20.38
C VAL A 221 -3.42 -5.65 -21.17
N MET A 222 -3.01 -5.19 -22.36
CA MET A 222 -2.07 -5.93 -23.22
C MET A 222 -0.63 -5.92 -22.72
N THR A 223 -0.28 -4.98 -21.82
CA THR A 223 1.06 -4.89 -21.24
C THR A 223 1.12 -5.62 -19.89
N GLU A 224 0.25 -5.22 -18.96
CA GLU A 224 0.35 -5.60 -17.56
C GLU A 224 -0.09 -7.04 -17.31
N VAL A 225 -1.18 -7.48 -17.95
CA VAL A 225 -1.72 -8.84 -17.75
C VAL A 225 -0.69 -9.89 -18.20
N PRO A 226 -0.10 -9.83 -19.42
CA PRO A 226 0.93 -10.79 -19.82
C PRO A 226 2.18 -10.74 -18.93
N GLU A 227 2.62 -9.56 -18.49
CA GLU A 227 3.76 -9.43 -17.60
C GLU A 227 3.55 -10.12 -16.26
N LEU A 228 2.38 -9.99 -15.67
CA LEU A 228 2.06 -10.68 -14.42
C LEU A 228 1.92 -12.19 -14.63
N ILE A 229 1.28 -12.63 -15.72
CA ILE A 229 1.13 -14.06 -16.04
C ILE A 229 2.49 -14.74 -16.24
N ARG A 230 3.49 -14.06 -16.81
CA ARG A 230 4.84 -14.63 -16.99
C ARG A 230 5.50 -15.08 -15.67
N LYS A 231 5.00 -14.61 -14.53
CA LYS A 231 5.47 -14.99 -13.18
C LYS A 231 4.79 -16.27 -12.65
N ASP A 232 3.78 -16.81 -13.34
CA ASP A 232 3.07 -18.03 -12.95
C ASP A 232 3.39 -19.20 -13.91
N GLU A 233 4.10 -20.20 -13.40
CA GLU A 233 4.55 -21.35 -14.18
C GLU A 233 3.41 -22.18 -14.80
N LYS A 234 2.19 -22.12 -14.23
CA LYS A 234 1.04 -22.89 -14.72
C LYS A 234 0.29 -22.19 -15.85
N LEU A 235 0.32 -20.85 -15.87
CA LEU A 235 -0.36 -20.04 -16.87
C LEU A 235 0.55 -19.70 -18.05
N VAL A 236 1.87 -19.65 -17.88
CA VAL A 236 2.85 -19.40 -18.96
C VAL A 236 2.62 -20.29 -20.19
N PRO A 237 2.43 -21.62 -20.08
CA PRO A 237 2.20 -22.48 -21.25
C PRO A 237 0.91 -22.17 -22.01
N LYS A 238 -0.06 -21.50 -21.36
CA LYS A 238 -1.35 -21.10 -21.93
C LYS A 238 -1.36 -19.69 -22.49
N MET A 239 -0.20 -19.02 -22.53
CA MET A 239 -0.09 -17.62 -22.98
C MET A 239 -0.72 -17.38 -24.36
N PRO A 240 -0.53 -18.23 -25.40
CA PRO A 240 -1.16 -18.00 -26.71
C PRO A 240 -2.70 -17.95 -26.63
N GLN A 241 -3.30 -18.85 -25.87
CA GLN A 241 -4.74 -18.91 -25.66
C GLN A 241 -5.25 -17.70 -24.88
N ILE A 242 -4.49 -17.28 -23.85
CA ILE A 242 -4.81 -16.09 -23.06
C ILE A 242 -4.77 -14.83 -23.95
N MET A 243 -3.69 -14.65 -24.72
CA MET A 243 -3.53 -13.51 -25.61
C MET A 243 -4.65 -13.42 -26.66
N ALA A 244 -5.12 -14.57 -27.18
CA ALA A 244 -6.27 -14.61 -28.08
C ALA A 244 -7.56 -14.11 -27.41
N GLY A 245 -7.84 -14.55 -26.17
CA GLY A 245 -9.01 -14.10 -25.42
C GLY A 245 -8.95 -12.62 -25.00
N LEU A 246 -7.78 -12.14 -24.58
CA LEU A 246 -7.56 -10.71 -24.30
C LEU A 246 -7.80 -9.87 -25.57
N SER A 247 -7.18 -10.27 -26.69
CA SER A 247 -7.30 -9.55 -27.97
C SER A 247 -8.75 -9.50 -28.45
N TYR A 248 -9.49 -10.59 -28.32
CA TYR A 248 -10.91 -10.62 -28.65
C TYR A 248 -11.71 -9.58 -27.84
N GLY A 249 -11.57 -9.59 -26.50
CA GLY A 249 -12.34 -8.69 -25.64
C GLY A 249 -11.98 -7.21 -25.84
N LEU A 250 -10.74 -6.91 -26.21
CA LEU A 250 -10.25 -5.55 -26.44
C LEU A 250 -10.58 -5.00 -27.84
N ASN A 251 -10.83 -5.87 -28.82
CA ASN A 251 -11.09 -5.48 -30.21
C ASN A 251 -12.60 -5.53 -30.57
N LEU A 252 -13.48 -5.56 -29.56
CA LEU A 252 -14.94 -5.60 -29.74
C LEU A 252 -15.52 -4.36 -30.47
N GLU A 253 -14.75 -3.28 -30.59
CA GLU A 253 -15.12 -2.04 -31.28
C GLU A 253 -14.45 -1.89 -32.67
N ASP A 254 -13.50 -2.76 -32.99
CA ASP A 254 -12.68 -2.67 -34.22
C ASP A 254 -13.35 -3.37 -35.43
N GLY A 255 -14.42 -4.14 -35.21
CA GLY A 255 -15.12 -4.95 -36.22
C GLY A 255 -16.49 -4.42 -36.64
N LYS A 256 -17.13 -5.11 -37.61
CA LYS A 256 -18.53 -4.89 -37.99
C LYS A 256 -19.30 -6.22 -37.81
N PRO A 257 -20.35 -6.28 -36.96
CA PRO A 257 -20.86 -5.17 -36.14
C PRO A 257 -19.94 -4.83 -34.95
N LYS A 258 -20.00 -3.58 -34.49
CA LYS A 258 -19.36 -3.14 -33.25
C LYS A 258 -20.19 -3.57 -32.04
N MET A 259 -19.57 -3.88 -30.91
CA MET A 259 -20.32 -4.25 -29.70
C MET A 259 -21.22 -3.10 -29.21
N SER A 260 -20.77 -1.85 -29.29
CA SER A 260 -21.59 -0.67 -28.99
C SER A 260 -22.84 -0.60 -29.89
N ASP A 261 -22.69 -0.81 -31.20
CA ASP A 261 -23.80 -0.83 -32.15
C ASP A 261 -24.72 -2.05 -31.97
N SER A 262 -24.19 -3.18 -31.51
CA SER A 262 -24.98 -4.36 -31.17
C SER A 262 -25.86 -4.11 -29.95
N ILE A 263 -25.31 -3.53 -28.88
CA ILE A 263 -26.10 -3.15 -27.69
C ILE A 263 -27.17 -2.12 -28.08
N ARG A 264 -26.80 -1.10 -28.87
CA ARG A 264 -27.76 -0.12 -29.39
C ARG A 264 -28.88 -0.76 -30.19
N ALA A 265 -28.60 -1.80 -30.98
CA ALA A 265 -29.62 -2.51 -31.72
C ALA A 265 -30.68 -3.13 -30.81
N PHE A 266 -30.27 -3.75 -29.70
CA PHE A 266 -31.23 -4.30 -28.72
C PHE A 266 -32.13 -3.21 -28.13
N HIS A 267 -31.56 -2.07 -27.74
CA HIS A 267 -32.32 -0.90 -27.26
C HIS A 267 -33.28 -0.34 -28.32
N ILE A 268 -32.83 -0.23 -29.57
CA ILE A 268 -33.65 0.28 -30.68
C ILE A 268 -34.81 -0.67 -31.00
N VAL A 269 -34.57 -1.99 -31.03
CA VAL A 269 -35.63 -2.97 -31.30
C VAL A 269 -36.65 -3.01 -30.15
N ALA A 270 -36.20 -2.99 -28.89
CA ALA A 270 -37.06 -3.02 -27.72
C ALA A 270 -37.95 -1.76 -27.61
N THR A 271 -37.37 -0.58 -27.84
CA THR A 271 -38.07 0.71 -27.68
C THR A 271 -38.75 1.20 -28.96
N LYS A 272 -38.39 0.61 -30.11
CA LYS A 272 -38.76 1.08 -31.46
C LYS A 272 -38.35 2.55 -31.74
N ARG A 273 -37.41 3.08 -30.95
CA ARG A 273 -36.89 4.45 -31.04
C ARG A 273 -35.40 4.41 -31.35
N MET A 274 -34.93 5.37 -32.15
CA MET A 274 -33.50 5.56 -32.36
C MET A 274 -32.82 6.03 -31.07
N ILE A 275 -31.76 5.32 -30.66
CA ILE A 275 -30.99 5.60 -29.44
C ILE A 275 -29.49 5.67 -29.78
N THR A 276 -28.81 6.64 -29.18
CA THR A 276 -27.35 6.83 -29.29
C THR A 276 -26.60 6.10 -28.18
N TRP A 277 -25.31 5.85 -28.38
CA TRP A 277 -24.47 5.27 -27.32
C TRP A 277 -24.41 6.17 -26.08
N ASP A 278 -24.29 7.47 -26.28
CA ASP A 278 -24.21 8.44 -25.18
C ASP A 278 -25.51 8.48 -24.35
N GLU A 279 -26.68 8.36 -24.98
CA GLU A 279 -27.95 8.22 -24.27
C GLU A 279 -27.98 6.97 -23.39
N ILE A 280 -27.44 5.83 -23.86
CA ILE A 280 -27.33 4.60 -23.06
C ILE A 280 -26.39 4.80 -21.88
N VAL A 281 -25.20 5.39 -22.12
CA VAL A 281 -24.23 5.68 -21.05
C VAL A 281 -24.81 6.61 -19.99
N GLN A 282 -25.57 7.64 -20.40
CA GLN A 282 -26.27 8.54 -19.49
C GLN A 282 -27.34 7.82 -18.67
N GLN A 283 -28.13 6.94 -19.29
CA GLN A 283 -29.15 6.14 -18.58
C GLN A 283 -28.53 5.19 -17.55
N LEU A 284 -27.37 4.62 -17.85
CA LEU A 284 -26.65 3.72 -16.94
C LEU A 284 -25.94 4.43 -15.78
N ASN A 285 -25.78 5.75 -15.84
CA ASN A 285 -25.06 6.57 -14.87
C ASN A 285 -23.69 5.95 -14.49
N VAL A 286 -22.89 5.65 -15.52
CA VAL A 286 -21.67 4.85 -15.40
C VAL A 286 -20.60 5.63 -14.61
N PRO A 287 -20.20 5.19 -13.40
CA PRO A 287 -19.15 5.89 -12.68
C PRO A 287 -17.78 5.55 -13.27
N PRO A 288 -16.81 6.48 -13.23
CA PRO A 288 -15.47 6.26 -13.76
C PRO A 288 -14.69 5.21 -12.97
N ILE A 289 -13.66 4.65 -13.60
CA ILE A 289 -12.71 3.75 -12.93
C ILE A 289 -11.95 4.55 -11.87
N ASN A 290 -11.91 4.04 -10.63
CA ASN A 290 -11.18 4.71 -9.55
C ASN A 290 -9.67 4.56 -9.75
N GLU A 291 -8.93 5.66 -9.69
CA GLU A 291 -7.47 5.65 -9.90
C GLU A 291 -6.66 5.53 -8.61
N THR A 292 -7.30 5.76 -7.46
CA THR A 292 -6.63 5.96 -6.16
C THR A 292 -6.91 4.86 -5.14
N LYS A 293 -7.96 4.07 -5.32
CA LYS A 293 -8.36 2.99 -4.39
C LYS A 293 -8.64 1.70 -5.13
N PHE A 294 -8.14 0.59 -4.61
CA PHE A 294 -8.43 -0.75 -5.13
C PHE A 294 -9.93 -1.07 -5.00
N GLN A 295 -10.52 -1.66 -6.05
CA GLN A 295 -11.94 -2.04 -6.12
C GLN A 295 -12.14 -3.57 -6.20
N GLY A 296 -11.20 -4.34 -5.63
CA GLY A 296 -11.20 -5.80 -5.59
C GLY A 296 -12.26 -6.39 -4.67
N SER A 297 -12.18 -7.70 -4.42
CA SER A 297 -13.03 -8.37 -3.43
C SER A 297 -12.75 -7.84 -2.00
N PRO A 298 -13.68 -8.01 -1.04
CA PRO A 298 -13.46 -7.59 0.34
C PRO A 298 -12.17 -8.16 0.96
N ASP A 299 -11.81 -9.40 0.62
CA ASP A 299 -10.59 -10.04 1.09
C ASP A 299 -9.34 -9.31 0.59
N ILE A 300 -9.31 -8.94 -0.71
CA ILE A 300 -8.20 -8.18 -1.29
C ILE A 300 -8.10 -6.78 -0.69
N ILE A 301 -9.23 -6.10 -0.49
CA ILE A 301 -9.25 -4.78 0.15
C ILE A 301 -8.66 -4.88 1.56
N LYS A 302 -9.07 -5.89 2.34
CA LYS A 302 -8.54 -6.13 3.68
C LYS A 302 -7.04 -6.44 3.68
N GLU A 303 -6.55 -7.23 2.72
CA GLU A 303 -5.11 -7.52 2.58
C GLU A 303 -4.31 -6.26 2.26
N VAL A 304 -4.81 -5.41 1.36
CA VAL A 304 -4.18 -4.12 1.04
C VAL A 304 -4.13 -3.22 2.28
N GLU A 305 -5.24 -3.07 3.00
CA GLU A 305 -5.31 -2.24 4.21
C GLU A 305 -4.36 -2.75 5.31
N THR A 306 -4.33 -4.07 5.54
CA THR A 306 -3.41 -4.68 6.51
C THR A 306 -1.96 -4.44 6.13
N THR A 307 -1.65 -4.53 4.83
CA THR A 307 -0.29 -4.27 4.30
C THR A 307 0.09 -2.79 4.48
N LEU A 308 -0.82 -1.87 4.21
CA LEU A 308 -0.61 -0.43 4.42
C LEU A 308 -0.36 -0.08 5.89
N LEU A 309 -1.08 -0.71 6.82
CA LEU A 309 -0.86 -0.53 8.26
C LEU A 309 0.53 -1.02 8.67
N ARG A 310 0.95 -2.20 8.19
CA ARG A 310 2.29 -2.73 8.45
C ARG A 310 3.38 -1.82 7.89
N LEU A 311 3.23 -1.36 6.64
CA LEU A 311 4.17 -0.42 6.02
C LEU A 311 4.25 0.88 6.81
N ALA A 312 3.12 1.41 7.29
CA ALA A 312 3.11 2.62 8.10
C ALA A 312 3.88 2.46 9.42
N ASP A 313 3.75 1.31 10.08
CA ASP A 313 4.48 0.97 11.30
C ASP A 313 5.99 0.77 11.04
N ASP A 314 6.33 0.08 9.96
CA ASP A 314 7.72 -0.11 9.52
C ASP A 314 8.39 1.23 9.20
N ILE A 315 7.70 2.11 8.46
CA ILE A 315 8.17 3.47 8.15
C ILE A 315 8.41 4.26 9.44
N GLN A 316 7.42 4.27 10.34
CA GLN A 316 7.53 5.03 11.60
C GLN A 316 8.68 4.51 12.47
N THR A 317 8.83 3.20 12.58
CA THR A 317 9.94 2.56 13.31
C THR A 317 11.30 2.99 12.73
N ARG A 318 11.42 3.07 11.40
CA ARG A 318 12.65 3.50 10.74
C ARG A 318 12.91 5.00 10.89
N LEU A 319 11.88 5.84 10.86
CA LEU A 319 11.98 7.28 11.14
C LEU A 319 12.46 7.53 12.57
N ASN A 320 11.83 6.90 13.56
CA ASN A 320 12.23 7.00 14.96
C ASN A 320 13.70 6.57 15.13
N ARG A 321 14.07 5.44 14.51
CA ARG A 321 15.45 4.95 14.59
C ARG A 321 16.46 5.91 13.94
N LYS A 322 16.08 6.56 12.83
CA LYS A 322 16.91 7.57 12.17
C LYS A 322 17.14 8.77 13.08
N GLU A 323 16.07 9.27 13.70
CA GLU A 323 16.12 10.39 14.63
C GLU A 323 16.96 10.06 15.88
N GLU A 324 16.76 8.88 16.49
CA GLU A 324 17.58 8.40 17.62
C GLU A 324 19.08 8.44 17.29
N LEU A 325 19.46 7.94 16.12
CA LEU A 325 20.86 7.92 15.69
C LEU A 325 21.40 9.33 15.41
N GLN A 326 20.56 10.22 14.88
CA GLN A 326 20.94 11.60 14.62
C GLN A 326 21.17 12.34 15.95
N ASN A 327 20.24 12.19 16.90
CA ASN A 327 20.34 12.75 18.24
C ASN A 327 21.60 12.25 18.97
N LEU A 328 21.89 10.95 18.87
CA LEU A 328 23.11 10.36 19.44
C LEU A 328 24.37 10.96 18.80
N ARG A 329 24.37 11.14 17.47
CA ARG A 329 25.49 11.71 16.72
C ARG A 329 25.74 13.17 17.12
N GLU A 330 24.71 14.00 17.07
CA GLU A 330 24.79 15.44 17.35
C GLU A 330 25.14 15.73 18.81
N ARG A 331 24.61 14.94 19.75
CA ARG A 331 24.83 15.15 21.18
C ARG A 331 26.23 14.76 21.65
N TYR A 332 26.77 13.65 21.14
CA TYR A 332 28.00 13.06 21.71
C TYR A 332 29.24 13.22 20.85
N PHE A 333 29.12 13.48 19.55
CA PHE A 333 30.26 13.51 18.65
C PHE A 333 30.45 14.88 18.02
N LYS A 334 31.67 15.40 18.10
CA LYS A 334 32.09 16.54 17.28
C LYS A 334 32.69 16.00 16.00
N ILE A 335 32.05 16.29 14.87
CA ILE A 335 32.49 15.85 13.55
C ILE A 335 32.85 17.10 12.76
N ASP A 336 34.06 17.15 12.20
CA ASP A 336 34.50 18.26 11.37
C ASP A 336 33.80 18.28 10.00
N ASP A 337 33.98 19.35 9.23
CA ASP A 337 33.37 19.53 7.91
C ASP A 337 33.78 18.44 6.89
N LYS A 338 34.88 17.71 7.18
CA LYS A 338 35.38 16.59 6.38
C LYS A 338 34.85 15.23 6.86
N GLY A 339 33.96 15.22 7.86
CA GLY A 339 33.36 14.00 8.40
C GLY A 339 34.23 13.25 9.41
N ARG A 340 35.34 13.84 9.90
CA ARG A 340 36.24 13.21 10.88
C ARG A 340 35.86 13.61 12.31
N MET A 341 35.97 12.66 13.23
CA MET A 341 35.70 12.92 14.65
C MET A 341 36.85 13.70 15.29
N ASN A 342 36.50 14.74 16.05
CA ASN A 342 37.42 15.57 16.82
C ASN A 342 37.58 14.99 18.23
N PHE A 343 38.83 14.78 18.65
CA PHE A 343 39.19 14.21 19.96
C PHE A 343 39.97 15.18 20.85
N ASP A 344 39.85 16.50 20.64
CA ASP A 344 40.57 17.54 21.40
C ASP A 344 40.24 17.50 22.90
N PHE A 345 39.08 16.95 23.27
CA PHE A 345 38.68 16.75 24.66
C PHE A 345 39.67 15.85 25.43
N LEU A 346 40.41 14.95 24.75
CA LEU A 346 41.43 14.11 25.37
C LEU A 346 42.54 14.93 26.03
N ASN A 347 42.80 16.16 25.55
CA ASN A 347 43.79 17.03 26.16
C ASN A 347 43.42 17.32 27.63
N LEU A 348 42.17 17.71 27.87
CA LEU A 348 41.67 18.00 29.21
C LEU A 348 41.74 16.78 30.14
N ILE A 349 41.41 15.59 29.63
CA ILE A 349 41.46 14.34 30.42
C ILE A 349 42.90 13.98 30.80
N VAL A 350 43.82 14.07 29.85
CA VAL A 350 45.23 13.73 30.09
C VAL A 350 45.88 14.77 31.00
N ASP A 351 45.57 16.05 30.82
CA ASP A 351 46.13 17.11 31.67
C ASP A 351 45.68 16.97 33.13
N ASP A 352 44.37 16.77 33.36
CA ASP A 352 43.80 16.53 34.69
C ASP A 352 44.37 15.26 35.36
N TYR A 353 44.50 14.17 34.59
CA TYR A 353 45.08 12.94 35.12
C TYR A 353 46.54 13.15 35.57
N PHE A 354 47.35 13.84 34.77
CA PHE A 354 48.74 14.09 35.10
C PHE A 354 48.89 15.02 36.31
N GLU A 355 48.05 16.06 36.41
CA GLU A 355 48.07 17.00 37.53
C GLU A 355 47.77 16.31 38.86
N ASN A 356 46.82 15.37 38.87
CA ASN A 356 46.34 14.73 40.10
C ASN A 356 47.01 13.40 40.44
N HIS A 357 47.64 12.72 39.48
CA HIS A 357 48.13 11.34 39.67
C HIS A 357 49.59 11.12 39.27
N VAL A 358 50.25 12.10 38.67
CA VAL A 358 51.67 12.00 38.26
C VAL A 358 52.48 13.06 39.02
N PRO A 359 53.61 12.68 39.65
CA PRO A 359 54.49 13.64 40.33
C PRO A 359 54.90 14.80 39.43
N GLU A 360 54.93 16.03 39.95
CA GLU A 360 55.21 17.26 39.19
C GLU A 360 56.49 17.17 38.34
N ASN A 361 57.55 16.54 38.87
CA ASN A 361 58.82 16.36 38.16
C ASN A 361 58.74 15.41 36.94
N MET A 362 57.64 14.70 36.75
CA MET A 362 57.36 13.83 35.61
C MET A 362 56.27 14.38 34.68
N GLN A 363 55.72 15.56 34.91
CA GLN A 363 54.65 16.16 34.11
C GLN A 363 55.15 16.85 32.81
N SER A 364 56.07 16.22 32.07
CA SER A 364 56.57 16.78 30.81
C SER A 364 55.57 16.64 29.67
N ALA A 365 55.56 17.62 28.74
CA ALA A 365 54.72 17.56 27.54
C ALA A 365 55.02 16.33 26.67
N SER A 366 56.28 15.88 26.63
CA SER A 366 56.67 14.66 25.91
C SER A 366 56.08 13.40 26.52
N LEU A 367 56.00 13.30 27.85
CA LEU A 367 55.39 12.15 28.52
C LEU A 367 53.87 12.12 28.30
N LYS A 368 53.19 13.28 28.42
CA LYS A 368 51.77 13.42 28.08
C LYS A 368 51.49 13.01 26.63
N SER A 369 52.33 13.43 25.70
CA SER A 369 52.22 13.03 24.28
C SER A 369 52.46 11.53 24.08
N SER A 370 53.35 10.90 24.84
CA SER A 370 53.55 9.45 24.77
C SER A 370 52.30 8.68 25.22
N PHE A 371 51.62 9.12 26.28
CA PHE A 371 50.36 8.51 26.69
C PHE A 371 49.29 8.65 25.60
N LYS A 372 49.15 9.84 25.00
CA LYS A 372 48.19 10.08 23.90
C LYS A 372 48.51 9.27 22.64
N GLY A 373 49.79 9.09 22.30
CA GLY A 373 50.22 8.42 21.08
C GLY A 373 50.23 6.88 21.15
N THR A 374 50.12 6.30 22.35
CA THR A 374 50.27 4.86 22.59
C THR A 374 48.95 4.25 23.07
N PRO A 375 48.28 3.37 22.29
CA PRO A 375 46.92 2.89 22.58
C PRO A 375 46.74 2.26 23.97
N HIS A 376 47.68 1.44 24.45
CA HIS A 376 47.57 0.79 25.75
C HIS A 376 47.81 1.73 26.94
N LYS A 377 48.66 2.76 26.76
CA LYS A 377 48.87 3.80 27.78
C LYS A 377 47.67 4.74 27.86
N LEU A 378 47.12 5.15 26.71
CA LEU A 378 45.90 5.94 26.68
C LEU A 378 44.75 5.17 27.34
N MET A 379 44.51 3.91 26.96
CA MET A 379 43.41 3.11 27.51
C MET A 379 43.51 2.97 29.03
N TYR A 380 44.72 2.73 29.54
CA TYR A 380 44.98 2.69 30.98
C TYR A 380 44.57 4.01 31.67
N LEU A 381 45.00 5.15 31.11
CA LEU A 381 44.68 6.47 31.64
C LEU A 381 43.16 6.72 31.62
N LEU A 382 42.48 6.37 30.53
CA LEU A 382 41.03 6.55 30.40
C LEU A 382 40.25 5.72 31.42
N LEU A 383 40.65 4.46 31.66
CA LEU A 383 40.03 3.62 32.69
C LEU A 383 40.33 4.14 34.11
N ARG A 384 41.51 4.74 34.33
CA ARG A 384 41.83 5.40 35.61
C ARG A 384 41.01 6.67 35.84
N ASP A 385 40.86 7.53 34.83
CA ASP A 385 39.98 8.71 34.91
C ASP A 385 38.57 8.28 35.27
N PHE A 386 38.05 7.21 34.67
CA PHE A 386 36.74 6.69 35.07
C PHE A 386 36.69 6.29 36.54
N GLN A 387 37.67 5.53 37.00
CA GLN A 387 37.71 5.05 38.39
C GLN A 387 37.76 6.21 39.38
N ALA A 388 38.51 7.27 39.07
CA ALA A 388 38.66 8.43 39.95
C ALA A 388 37.47 9.40 39.88
N SER A 389 36.90 9.59 38.69
CA SER A 389 35.89 10.62 38.42
C SER A 389 34.47 10.09 38.57
N PHE A 390 34.16 8.95 37.95
CA PHE A 390 32.79 8.51 37.73
C PHE A 390 32.35 7.33 38.62
N ALA A 391 33.25 6.42 38.97
CA ALA A 391 32.92 5.28 39.86
C ALA A 391 32.28 5.71 41.20
N PRO A 392 32.74 6.79 41.88
CA PRO A 392 32.11 7.24 43.12
C PRO A 392 30.62 7.61 42.97
N ILE A 393 30.22 8.11 41.80
CA ILE A 393 28.83 8.48 41.49
C ILE A 393 27.93 7.25 41.33
N LEU A 394 28.51 6.13 40.91
CA LEU A 394 27.79 4.89 40.58
C LEU A 394 27.71 3.92 41.76
N GLU A 395 28.67 3.95 42.68
CA GLU A 395 28.78 2.98 43.78
C GLU A 395 28.30 3.51 45.15
N GLY A 396 28.34 4.83 45.37
CA GLY A 396 28.27 5.38 46.72
C GLY A 396 27.53 6.72 46.86
N THR A 397 27.85 7.39 47.96
CA THR A 397 27.35 8.72 48.27
C THR A 397 28.13 9.79 47.51
N VAL A 398 27.41 10.70 46.86
CA VAL A 398 27.96 11.85 46.15
C VAL A 398 27.76 13.08 47.00
N LYS A 399 28.83 13.88 47.17
CA LYS A 399 28.71 15.20 47.79
C LYS A 399 28.19 16.20 46.78
N VAL A 400 27.05 16.82 47.09
CA VAL A 400 26.45 17.86 46.26
C VAL A 400 26.22 19.15 47.03
N GLY A 401 26.30 20.29 46.35
CA GLY A 401 26.13 21.62 46.91
C GLY A 401 27.32 22.55 46.60
N SER A 402 27.58 23.48 47.51
CA SER A 402 28.71 24.41 47.41
C SER A 402 29.89 23.95 48.27
N LYS A 403 31.09 24.48 48.03
CA LYS A 403 32.30 24.13 48.80
C LYS A 403 32.14 24.32 50.32
N ASN A 404 31.31 25.28 50.73
CA ASN A 404 31.07 25.61 52.14
C ASN A 404 29.81 24.97 52.72
N GLN A 405 28.92 24.45 51.87
CA GLN A 405 27.67 23.78 52.26
C GLN A 405 27.42 22.61 51.30
N SER A 406 27.94 21.44 51.67
CA SER A 406 27.76 20.18 50.93
C SER A 406 26.97 19.18 51.75
N ARG A 407 26.14 18.37 51.08
CA ARG A 407 25.46 17.21 51.67
C ARG A 407 25.77 15.94 50.89
N ASP A 408 25.75 14.80 51.58
CA ASP A 408 25.88 13.49 50.95
C ASP A 408 24.51 13.03 50.42
N VAL A 409 24.45 12.64 49.14
CA VAL A 409 23.24 12.10 48.49
C VAL A 409 23.54 10.79 47.78
N ILE A 410 22.51 9.97 47.59
CA ILE A 410 22.58 8.74 46.82
C ILE A 410 21.88 8.95 45.48
N ILE A 411 22.57 8.67 44.38
CA ILE A 411 22.03 8.82 43.02
C ILE A 411 21.51 7.48 42.48
N MET A 412 22.31 6.42 42.69
CA MET A 412 22.05 5.06 42.24
C MET A 412 21.84 4.13 43.44
N LEU A 413 21.02 3.10 43.27
CA LEU A 413 20.91 2.03 44.25
C LEU A 413 22.29 1.38 44.40
N PRO A 414 22.85 1.29 45.62
CA PRO A 414 24.16 0.67 45.83
C PRO A 414 24.19 -0.75 45.26
N GLY A 415 25.19 -1.03 44.43
CA GLY A 415 25.35 -2.32 43.76
C GLY A 415 24.72 -2.42 42.36
N LEU A 416 23.94 -1.43 41.92
CA LEU A 416 23.33 -1.43 40.57
C LEU A 416 24.37 -1.58 39.46
N PHE A 417 25.56 -0.98 39.63
CA PHE A 417 26.67 -1.04 38.68
C PHE A 417 27.84 -1.93 39.15
N LYS A 418 27.66 -2.75 40.18
CA LYS A 418 28.76 -3.53 40.79
C LYS A 418 29.53 -4.37 39.76
N SER A 419 28.81 -5.07 38.89
CA SER A 419 29.43 -5.91 37.85
C SER A 419 30.22 -5.08 36.81
N ASP A 420 29.70 -3.92 36.43
CA ASP A 420 30.38 -3.01 35.50
C ASP A 420 31.67 -2.44 36.12
N ILE A 421 31.65 -2.08 37.40
CA ILE A 421 32.84 -1.58 38.12
C ILE A 421 33.87 -2.69 38.32
N GLU A 422 33.46 -3.89 38.69
CA GLU A 422 34.35 -5.06 38.80
C GLU A 422 35.03 -5.36 37.45
N GLN A 423 34.30 -5.26 36.34
CA GLN A 423 34.85 -5.47 35.01
C GLN A 423 35.90 -4.41 34.64
N ILE A 424 35.63 -3.13 34.90
CA ILE A 424 36.61 -2.05 34.69
C ILE A 424 37.86 -2.26 35.53
N ASN A 425 37.69 -2.57 36.82
CA ASN A 425 38.81 -2.82 37.73
C ASN A 425 39.68 -3.99 37.24
N ASN A 426 39.07 -5.05 36.70
CA ASN A 426 39.80 -6.16 36.11
C ASN A 426 40.56 -5.75 34.83
N LEU A 427 39.91 -5.03 33.91
CA LEU A 427 40.56 -4.53 32.68
C LEU A 427 41.73 -3.61 33.00
N LEU A 428 41.55 -2.71 33.97
CA LEU A 428 42.59 -1.81 34.44
C LEU A 428 43.78 -2.58 35.03
N ARG A 429 43.53 -3.61 35.84
CA ARG A 429 44.58 -4.48 36.40
C ARG A 429 45.35 -5.22 35.30
N LEU A 430 44.65 -5.72 34.28
CA LEU A 430 45.28 -6.41 33.15
C LEU A 430 46.15 -5.45 32.33
N LEU A 431 45.70 -4.22 32.10
CA LEU A 431 46.49 -3.19 31.42
C LEU A 431 47.69 -2.72 32.24
N ASP A 432 47.54 -2.56 33.56
CA ASP A 432 48.63 -2.24 34.46
C ASP A 432 49.72 -3.34 34.42
N ALA A 433 49.29 -4.61 34.50
CA ALA A 433 50.19 -5.76 34.40
C ALA A 433 50.90 -5.82 33.04
N PHE A 434 50.19 -5.54 31.94
CA PHE A 434 50.79 -5.45 30.61
C PHE A 434 51.86 -4.35 30.55
N ASN A 435 51.53 -3.14 31.01
CA ASN A 435 52.44 -1.99 31.00
C ASN A 435 53.69 -2.22 31.87
N LYS A 436 53.54 -2.89 33.02
CA LYS A 436 54.67 -3.27 33.89
C LYS A 436 55.54 -4.36 33.29
N LYS A 437 54.93 -5.35 32.63
CA LYS A 437 55.65 -6.45 31.99
C LYS A 437 56.41 -6.00 30.74
N TYR A 438 55.87 -5.02 30.00
CA TYR A 438 56.42 -4.54 28.74
C TYR A 438 56.55 -3.00 28.71
N PRO A 439 57.40 -2.38 29.56
CA PRO A 439 57.47 -0.93 29.72
C PRO A 439 57.96 -0.19 28.48
N SER A 440 58.79 -0.85 27.65
CA SER A 440 59.37 -0.29 26.42
C SER A 440 58.62 -0.73 25.15
N PHE A 441 57.45 -1.37 25.29
CA PHE A 441 56.66 -1.79 24.13
C PHE A 441 56.18 -0.59 23.33
N GLN A 442 56.62 -0.50 22.08
CA GLN A 442 56.24 0.58 21.18
C GLN A 442 55.08 0.12 20.31
N TYR A 443 53.91 0.71 20.54
CA TYR A 443 52.72 0.41 19.77
C TYR A 443 52.00 1.71 19.46
N SER A 444 51.89 2.05 18.17
CA SER A 444 51.29 3.31 17.74
C SER A 444 49.82 3.12 17.36
N PHE A 445 49.04 4.21 17.35
CA PHE A 445 47.69 4.17 16.79
C PHE A 445 47.68 3.84 15.29
N ALA A 446 48.74 4.14 14.54
CA ALA A 446 48.84 3.73 13.12
C ALA A 446 48.90 2.20 13.00
N THR A 447 49.78 1.57 13.78
CA THR A 447 49.91 0.10 13.84
C THR A 447 48.64 -0.57 14.36
N TYR A 448 48.03 -0.01 15.42
CA TYR A 448 46.73 -0.47 15.91
C TYR A 448 45.65 -0.40 14.82
N ASN A 449 45.62 0.68 14.06
CA ASN A 449 44.64 0.88 13.01
C ASN A 449 44.80 -0.14 11.88
N GLU A 450 46.03 -0.42 11.47
CA GLU A 450 46.37 -1.45 10.50
C GLU A 450 45.91 -2.83 10.99
N HIS A 451 46.31 -3.23 12.19
CA HIS A 451 45.97 -4.54 12.76
C HIS A 451 44.48 -4.75 13.01
N THR A 452 43.71 -3.69 13.25
CA THR A 452 42.25 -3.78 13.46
C THR A 452 41.44 -3.77 12.18
N THR A 453 42.04 -3.41 11.04
CA THR A 453 41.36 -3.36 9.74
C THR A 453 41.87 -4.38 8.72
N SER A 454 43.08 -4.89 8.92
CA SER A 454 43.68 -5.91 8.06
C SER A 454 42.92 -7.24 8.17
N THR A 455 42.75 -7.90 7.04
CA THR A 455 42.29 -9.30 6.95
C THR A 455 43.42 -10.29 7.19
N VAL A 456 44.67 -9.83 7.13
CA VAL A 456 45.86 -10.62 7.46
C VAL A 456 46.04 -10.57 8.98
N GLY A 457 46.04 -11.74 9.62
CA GLY A 457 46.18 -11.86 11.06
C GLY A 457 47.53 -11.31 11.57
N VAL A 458 47.55 -10.88 12.82
CA VAL A 458 48.79 -10.46 13.50
C VAL A 458 49.50 -11.70 14.03
N GLU A 459 50.76 -11.94 13.66
CA GLU A 459 51.51 -13.14 14.10
C GLU A 459 52.04 -13.02 15.54
N ASP A 460 52.39 -11.81 15.99
CA ASP A 460 52.95 -11.60 17.32
C ASP A 460 51.91 -11.81 18.45
N GLN A 461 52.16 -12.81 19.30
CA GLN A 461 51.28 -13.18 20.40
C GLN A 461 51.12 -12.05 21.44
N ILE A 462 52.16 -11.23 21.66
CA ILE A 462 52.08 -10.11 22.60
C ILE A 462 51.07 -9.07 22.06
N THR A 463 51.18 -8.74 20.78
CA THR A 463 50.26 -7.83 20.09
C THR A 463 48.84 -8.40 20.01
N GLN A 464 48.66 -9.68 19.73
CA GLN A 464 47.33 -10.32 19.76
C GLN A 464 46.67 -10.19 21.14
N ASN A 465 47.41 -10.47 22.22
CA ASN A 465 46.90 -10.35 23.58
C ASN A 465 46.54 -8.90 23.92
N LEU A 466 47.36 -7.94 23.48
CA LEU A 466 47.06 -6.52 23.64
C LEU A 466 45.80 -6.11 22.87
N LEU A 467 45.68 -6.52 21.61
CA LEU A 467 44.50 -6.21 20.77
C LEU A 467 43.22 -6.75 21.39
N LYS A 468 43.25 -7.97 21.93
CA LYS A 468 42.11 -8.53 22.67
C LYS A 468 41.75 -7.67 23.88
N LEU A 469 42.73 -7.31 24.71
CA LEU A 469 42.52 -6.48 25.90
C LEU A 469 41.95 -5.09 25.55
N LEU A 470 42.49 -4.43 24.52
CA LEU A 470 41.97 -3.15 24.04
C LEU A 470 40.57 -3.28 23.44
N GLY A 471 40.29 -4.37 22.71
CA GLY A 471 38.98 -4.67 22.17
C GLY A 471 37.94 -4.93 23.26
N ASP A 472 38.29 -5.70 24.29
CA ASP A 472 37.42 -5.98 25.43
C ASP A 472 37.10 -4.69 26.21
N ALA A 473 38.09 -3.82 26.40
CA ALA A 473 37.89 -2.51 27.03
C ALA A 473 37.02 -1.56 26.17
N ALA A 474 37.26 -1.50 24.85
CA ALA A 474 36.44 -0.70 23.94
C ALA A 474 34.98 -1.17 23.88
N ALA A 475 34.77 -2.49 23.81
CA ALA A 475 33.44 -3.09 23.82
C ALA A 475 32.71 -2.84 25.13
N PHE A 476 33.42 -2.91 26.27
CA PHE A 476 32.88 -2.49 27.56
C PHE A 476 32.44 -1.02 27.52
N MET A 477 33.31 -0.13 27.05
CA MET A 477 33.02 1.31 27.00
C MET A 477 31.77 1.63 26.18
N GLY A 478 31.62 1.01 25.01
CA GLY A 478 30.44 1.18 24.16
C GLY A 478 29.15 0.71 24.84
N LYS A 479 29.16 -0.50 25.42
CA LYS A 479 28.00 -1.05 26.15
C LYS A 479 27.65 -0.23 27.38
N PHE A 480 28.65 0.24 28.11
CA PHE A 480 28.46 1.08 29.29
C PHE A 480 27.87 2.44 28.90
N ALA A 481 28.38 3.07 27.83
CA ALA A 481 27.81 4.30 27.29
C ALA A 481 26.32 4.16 26.96
N GLU A 482 25.91 3.03 26.36
CA GLU A 482 24.51 2.75 26.06
C GLU A 482 23.65 2.67 27.32
N LYS A 483 24.11 1.98 28.37
CA LYS A 483 23.41 1.92 29.66
C LYS A 483 23.21 3.31 30.27
N ILE A 484 24.26 4.14 30.29
CA ILE A 484 24.17 5.50 30.82
C ILE A 484 23.31 6.40 29.91
N ASN A 485 23.36 6.20 28.58
CA ASN A 485 22.53 6.95 27.65
C ASN A 485 21.04 6.77 27.94
N ILE A 486 20.59 5.58 28.35
CA ILE A 486 19.18 5.36 28.74
C ILE A 486 18.79 6.34 29.86
N LEU A 487 19.65 6.55 30.84
CA LEU A 487 19.39 7.50 31.94
C LEU A 487 19.35 8.95 31.44
N VAL A 488 20.24 9.30 30.52
CA VAL A 488 20.26 10.65 29.90
C VAL A 488 19.01 10.88 29.07
N GLU A 489 18.58 9.95 28.22
CA GLU A 489 17.35 10.08 27.43
C GLU A 489 16.12 10.21 28.33
N ASN A 490 16.02 9.37 29.37
CA ASN A 490 14.94 9.45 30.35
C ASN A 490 14.85 10.85 30.98
N HIS A 491 16.00 11.43 31.34
CA HIS A 491 16.09 12.76 31.92
C HIS A 491 15.75 13.88 30.94
N LEU A 492 16.22 13.80 29.69
CA LEU A 492 15.91 14.78 28.66
C LEU A 492 14.43 14.77 28.29
N LEU A 493 13.83 13.57 28.21
CA LEU A 493 12.40 13.42 28.01
C LEU A 493 11.61 14.04 29.18
N ALA A 494 12.03 13.81 30.42
CA ALA A 494 11.42 14.46 31.58
C ALA A 494 11.54 16.00 31.52
N LYS A 495 12.70 16.54 31.12
CA LYS A 495 12.89 17.99 30.90
C LYS A 495 12.00 18.55 29.80
N GLN A 496 11.81 17.83 28.70
CA GLN A 496 10.90 18.25 27.62
C GLN A 496 9.45 18.34 28.11
N TYR A 497 8.98 17.36 28.88
CA TYR A 497 7.64 17.37 29.47
C TYR A 497 7.47 18.47 30.53
N GLU A 498 8.52 18.76 31.29
CA GLU A 498 8.55 19.88 32.24
C GLU A 498 8.39 21.20 31.50
N ALA A 499 9.19 21.42 30.45
CA ALA A 499 9.13 22.63 29.63
C ALA A 499 7.78 22.78 28.91
N SER A 500 7.13 21.69 28.51
CA SER A 500 5.81 21.72 27.88
C SER A 500 4.63 21.77 28.87
N GLY A 501 4.89 21.80 30.19
CA GLY A 501 3.85 21.79 31.22
C GLY A 501 3.03 20.50 31.30
N LYS A 502 3.52 19.39 30.72
CA LYS A 502 2.82 18.08 30.67
C LYS A 502 3.33 17.09 31.72
N LEU A 503 4.11 17.56 32.67
CA LEU A 503 4.79 16.72 33.66
C LEU A 503 3.80 16.24 34.73
N ASN A 504 3.84 14.95 35.06
CA ASN A 504 3.04 14.40 36.16
C ASN A 504 3.83 14.39 37.48
N GLU A 505 3.12 14.32 38.61
CA GLU A 505 3.72 14.33 39.96
C GLU A 505 4.68 13.17 40.20
N ARG A 506 4.41 11.99 39.63
CA ARG A 506 5.29 10.81 39.73
C ARG A 506 6.67 11.07 39.12
N VAL A 507 6.72 11.78 38.00
CA VAL A 507 7.97 12.16 37.34
C VAL A 507 8.66 13.27 38.14
N LEU A 508 7.94 14.25 38.69
CA LEU A 508 8.52 15.30 39.55
C LEU A 508 9.26 14.73 40.75
N VAL A 509 8.66 13.78 41.47
CA VAL A 509 9.26 13.14 42.66
C VAL A 509 10.58 12.43 42.32
N SER A 510 10.81 12.04 41.06
CA SER A 510 12.06 11.41 40.65
C SER A 510 13.29 12.32 40.71
N LYS A 511 13.12 13.65 40.85
CA LYS A 511 14.22 14.59 41.08
C LYS A 511 15.00 14.32 42.38
N GLU A 512 14.42 13.60 43.33
CA GLU A 512 15.10 13.25 44.59
C GLU A 512 15.17 11.73 44.83
N LYS A 513 14.45 10.94 44.04
CA LYS A 513 14.36 9.48 44.20
C LYS A 513 15.50 8.75 43.48
N VAL A 514 16.24 7.94 44.23
CA VAL A 514 17.32 7.06 43.75
C VAL A 514 16.94 6.25 42.50
N ILE A 515 17.89 6.00 41.61
CA ILE A 515 17.74 5.12 40.46
C ILE A 515 17.96 3.67 40.89
N GLU A 516 16.89 2.86 40.83
CA GLU A 516 16.88 1.46 41.28
C GLU A 516 17.17 0.47 40.14
N GLU A 517 16.94 0.87 38.88
CA GLU A 517 17.08 0.02 37.70
C GLU A 517 17.36 0.85 36.44
N ILE A 518 18.02 0.24 35.44
CA ILE A 518 18.31 0.87 34.14
C ILE A 518 17.29 0.36 33.10
N LYS A 519 16.23 1.15 32.87
CA LYS A 519 15.25 0.88 31.81
C LYS A 519 14.62 2.18 31.29
N ILE A 520 13.95 2.11 30.15
CA ILE A 520 13.28 3.25 29.52
C ILE A 520 12.10 3.68 30.40
N LEU A 521 12.17 4.88 30.97
CA LEU A 521 11.19 5.46 31.91
C LEU A 521 11.21 6.98 31.84
N HIS A 522 10.06 7.63 32.02
CA HIS A 522 10.04 9.09 32.17
C HIS A 522 10.49 9.43 33.59
N ARG A 523 11.72 9.91 33.78
CA ARG A 523 12.25 10.29 35.10
C ARG A 523 13.45 11.21 34.99
N PHE A 524 13.67 12.05 36.00
CA PHE A 524 14.88 12.84 36.14
C PHE A 524 16.04 12.00 36.69
N ILE A 525 17.26 12.47 36.42
CA ILE A 525 18.43 12.12 37.24
C ILE A 525 18.24 12.76 38.62
N PRO A 526 18.42 12.01 39.73
CA PRO A 526 18.28 12.56 41.06
C PRO A 526 19.27 13.70 41.30
N TYR A 527 18.81 14.77 41.93
CA TYR A 527 19.57 15.98 42.22
C TYR A 527 20.22 16.59 40.97
N CYS A 528 19.61 16.41 39.79
CA CYS A 528 20.15 16.83 38.48
C CYS A 528 20.74 18.25 38.46
N ASP A 529 20.07 19.23 39.09
CA ASP A 529 20.49 20.63 39.13
C ASP A 529 21.57 20.94 40.20
N SER A 530 21.88 19.97 41.08
CA SER A 530 22.89 20.15 42.13
C SER A 530 24.30 19.96 41.57
N THR A 531 25.23 20.80 42.04
CA THR A 531 26.64 20.74 41.67
C THR A 531 27.42 19.74 42.51
N ILE A 532 28.32 18.98 41.90
CA ILE A 532 29.20 18.00 42.56
C ILE A 532 30.31 18.72 43.32
N VAL A 533 30.59 18.29 44.55
CA VAL A 533 31.75 18.71 45.34
C VAL A 533 32.74 17.56 45.40
N SER A 534 33.85 17.66 44.65
CA SER A 534 34.86 16.61 44.56
C SER A 534 36.27 17.17 44.40
N GLY A 535 37.29 16.31 44.47
CA GLY A 535 38.69 16.67 44.23
C GLY A 535 39.17 16.44 42.79
N ASN A 536 38.27 16.26 41.83
CA ASN A 536 38.60 15.97 40.43
C ASN A 536 37.89 16.96 39.49
N ARG A 537 38.07 16.79 38.17
CA ARG A 537 37.47 17.62 37.10
C ARG A 537 35.94 17.68 37.04
N LEU A 538 35.22 16.93 37.89
CA LEU A 538 33.77 17.00 38.02
C LEU A 538 33.31 18.04 39.04
N ASN A 539 34.23 18.56 39.85
CA ASN A 539 33.91 19.57 40.86
C ASN A 539 33.25 20.81 40.22
N GLY A 540 32.12 21.25 40.79
CA GLY A 540 31.34 22.39 40.32
C GLY A 540 30.42 22.10 39.13
N LYS A 541 30.47 20.92 38.53
CA LYS A 541 29.54 20.52 37.46
C LYS A 541 28.23 20.01 38.05
N THR A 542 27.12 20.25 37.36
CA THR A 542 25.82 19.69 37.72
C THR A 542 25.79 18.17 37.46
N LEU A 543 24.94 17.46 38.20
CA LEU A 543 24.83 16.01 38.05
C LEU A 543 24.36 15.62 36.65
N ASP A 544 23.36 16.30 36.08
CA ASP A 544 22.90 16.03 34.71
C ASP A 544 24.01 16.17 33.66
N PHE A 545 24.80 17.23 33.75
CA PHE A 545 25.94 17.46 32.88
C PHE A 545 27.00 16.36 33.05
N THR A 546 27.20 15.89 34.28
CA THR A 546 28.16 14.83 34.57
C THR A 546 27.76 13.51 33.92
N PHE A 547 26.47 13.14 33.93
CA PHE A 547 25.97 11.97 33.21
C PHE A 547 26.11 12.13 31.69
N LEU A 548 25.79 13.32 31.16
CA LEU A 548 25.97 13.63 29.74
C LEU A 548 27.45 13.52 29.32
N GLU A 549 28.35 14.09 30.12
CA GLU A 549 29.79 14.05 29.90
C GLU A 549 30.33 12.62 29.98
N MET A 550 29.87 11.83 30.96
CA MET A 550 30.21 10.42 31.09
C MET A 550 29.82 9.66 29.81
N THR A 551 28.54 9.73 29.40
CA THR A 551 28.08 9.07 28.15
C THR A 551 28.89 9.50 26.94
N LYS A 552 29.13 10.81 26.81
CA LYS A 552 29.92 11.38 25.73
C LYS A 552 31.31 10.77 25.67
N LEU A 553 32.05 10.79 26.77
CA LEU A 553 33.42 10.32 26.84
C LEU A 553 33.52 8.84 26.49
N PHE A 554 32.66 8.01 27.08
CA PHE A 554 32.66 6.57 26.82
C PHE A 554 32.35 6.21 25.36
N TYR A 555 31.39 6.89 24.73
CA TYR A 555 31.14 6.71 23.30
C TYR A 555 32.35 7.13 22.45
N ASN A 556 32.98 8.26 22.76
CA ASN A 556 34.17 8.71 22.03
C ASN A 556 35.36 7.76 22.25
N TYR A 557 35.54 7.22 23.45
CA TYR A 557 36.56 6.21 23.72
C TYR A 557 36.31 4.92 22.91
N ALA A 558 35.08 4.42 22.90
CA ALA A 558 34.70 3.25 22.11
C ALA A 558 35.01 3.47 20.61
N VAL A 559 34.78 4.67 20.10
CA VAL A 559 35.13 5.05 18.72
C VAL A 559 36.65 5.09 18.48
N ILE A 560 37.43 5.72 19.38
CA ILE A 560 38.90 5.79 19.25
C ILE A 560 39.49 4.39 19.09
N TYR A 561 38.96 3.43 19.84
CA TYR A 561 39.36 2.02 19.81
C TYR A 561 38.48 1.14 18.91
N LYS A 562 37.84 1.74 17.91
CA LYS A 562 37.10 1.06 16.84
C LYS A 562 36.14 -0.04 17.29
N ASP A 563 35.40 0.18 18.37
CA ASP A 563 34.35 -0.74 18.78
C ASP A 563 33.35 -0.94 17.62
N LYS A 564 33.22 -2.19 17.17
CA LYS A 564 32.43 -2.54 15.99
C LYS A 564 30.95 -2.19 16.19
N THR A 565 30.42 -2.37 17.40
CA THR A 565 29.01 -2.14 17.71
C THR A 565 28.68 -0.66 17.59
N THR A 566 29.50 0.20 18.23
CA THR A 566 29.34 1.65 18.22
C THR A 566 29.56 2.23 16.80
N ILE A 567 30.60 1.81 16.08
CA ILE A 567 30.84 2.26 14.70
C ILE A 567 29.70 1.86 13.77
N THR A 568 29.22 0.61 13.87
CA THR A 568 28.09 0.15 13.06
C THR A 568 26.87 1.02 13.33
N LYS A 569 26.55 1.27 14.61
CA LYS A 569 25.44 2.13 15.03
C LYS A 569 25.53 3.53 14.38
N LEU A 570 26.70 4.17 14.39
CA LEU A 570 26.91 5.50 13.83
C LEU A 570 26.85 5.57 12.29
N THR A 571 27.07 4.45 11.60
CA THR A 571 27.09 4.38 10.13
C THR A 571 25.77 3.88 9.53
N LEU A 572 24.82 3.43 10.36
CA LEU A 572 23.52 2.87 9.93
C LEU A 572 22.62 3.86 9.17
N HIS A 573 22.83 5.18 9.29
CA HIS A 573 21.98 6.19 8.64
C HIS A 573 21.73 5.93 7.15
N LYS A 574 22.79 5.63 6.38
CA LYS A 574 22.67 5.37 4.93
C LYS A 574 21.81 4.16 4.63
N LYS A 575 21.90 3.11 5.45
CA LYS A 575 21.10 1.89 5.31
C LYS A 575 19.63 2.18 5.61
N ILE A 576 19.36 2.93 6.68
CA ILE A 576 18.00 3.33 7.06
C ILE A 576 17.37 4.23 5.99
N ASP A 577 18.13 5.16 5.40
CA ASP A 577 17.62 6.01 4.31
C ASP A 577 17.22 5.20 3.07
N ALA A 578 18.02 4.20 2.70
CA ALA A 578 17.69 3.31 1.59
C ALA A 578 16.45 2.45 1.89
N GLU A 579 16.35 1.89 3.10
CA GLU A 579 15.17 1.13 3.54
C GLU A 579 13.90 2.00 3.55
N LEU A 580 13.98 3.22 4.12
CA LEU A 580 12.89 4.19 4.12
C LEU A 580 12.45 4.54 2.70
N GLY A 581 13.39 4.80 1.79
CA GLY A 581 13.09 5.09 0.39
C GLY A 581 12.31 3.96 -0.30
N SER A 582 12.64 2.70 0.01
CA SER A 582 11.91 1.54 -0.50
C SER A 582 10.50 1.44 0.11
N LEU A 583 10.38 1.59 1.42
CA LEU A 583 9.10 1.49 2.13
C LEU A 583 8.12 2.59 1.72
N LEU A 584 8.61 3.84 1.60
CA LEU A 584 7.80 4.99 1.19
C LEU A 584 7.25 4.83 -0.23
N LYS A 585 8.08 4.37 -1.16
CA LYS A 585 7.66 4.08 -2.54
C LYS A 585 6.58 3.00 -2.59
N GLU A 586 6.74 1.96 -1.79
CA GLU A 586 5.78 0.86 -1.73
C GLU A 586 4.45 1.30 -1.10
N TYR A 587 4.52 2.09 -0.02
CA TYR A 587 3.34 2.70 0.59
C TYR A 587 2.61 3.58 -0.42
N GLU A 588 3.31 4.45 -1.13
CA GLU A 588 2.73 5.36 -2.13
C GLU A 588 2.06 4.58 -3.28
N ARG A 589 2.70 3.50 -3.75
CA ARG A 589 2.14 2.62 -4.78
C ARG A 589 0.79 2.05 -4.36
N LEU A 590 0.66 1.58 -3.11
CA LEU A 590 -0.55 0.96 -2.59
C LEU A 590 -1.61 1.98 -2.15
N ALA A 591 -1.21 3.07 -1.52
CA ALA A 591 -2.12 4.08 -0.98
C ALA A 591 -2.60 5.08 -2.03
N GLY A 592 -1.91 5.17 -3.18
CA GLY A 592 -2.17 6.18 -4.21
C GLY A 592 -1.80 7.60 -3.79
N LYS A 593 -1.06 7.75 -2.68
CA LYS A 593 -0.61 9.03 -2.12
C LYS A 593 0.63 8.84 -1.26
N SER A 594 1.43 9.89 -1.12
CA SER A 594 2.61 9.88 -0.27
C SER A 594 2.25 9.66 1.21
N TYR A 595 3.17 9.05 1.96
CA TYR A 595 3.05 8.91 3.40
C TYR A 595 3.16 10.27 4.08
N ASP A 596 2.19 10.61 4.93
CA ASP A 596 2.22 11.85 5.71
C ASP A 596 3.10 11.66 6.95
N THR A 597 4.28 12.26 6.91
CA THR A 597 5.24 12.22 8.03
C THR A 597 4.80 13.07 9.22
N LYS A 598 3.78 13.92 9.10
CA LYS A 598 3.32 14.83 10.17
C LYS A 598 2.49 14.17 11.27
N ARG A 599 2.21 12.87 11.17
CA ARG A 599 1.44 12.13 12.19
C ARG A 599 2.14 12.00 13.55
N THR A 600 3.31 12.60 13.72
CA THR A 600 4.23 12.44 14.86
C THR A 600 4.16 13.54 15.91
N GLU A 601 3.35 14.58 15.75
CA GLU A 601 3.27 15.68 16.75
C GLU A 601 2.07 15.58 17.73
N GLU A 602 1.17 14.59 17.58
CA GLU A 602 -0.12 14.55 18.32
C GLU A 602 -0.32 13.38 19.30
N THR A 603 0.70 12.60 19.63
CA THR A 603 0.64 11.60 20.73
C THR A 603 1.83 11.74 21.63
#